data_AF-A0A351AUS3-F1
#
_entry.id   AF-A0A351AUS3-F1
#
_cell.length_a   1.000
_cell.length_b   1.000
_cell.length_c   1.000
_cell.angle_alpha   90.00
_cell.angle_beta   90.00
_cell.angle_gamma   90.00
#
_symmetry.space_group_name_H-M   'P 1'
#
loop_
_entity.id
_entity.type
_entity.pdbx_description
1 polymer ?
#
loop_
_entity_poly.entity_id
_entity_poly.type
_entity_poly.pdbx_seq_one_letter_code
_entity_poly.pdbx_strand_id
1 'polypeptide(L)'
;MNYANCDNNTDLISGVRQATECTGAKDPKHPKDPKQLGPLVLAYIGDTIYDLFVRTELVDSTTLTAHGLHIAAAKRVCAKAQAAAFRRIEPLLTDDESAVFRRGRNAHMGSVPKNAAIIDYRIATGMEALVGYLYLSGKDERLSQLMRIALHDTAEIAEQAEK
;
A
#
# COMPACT_ATOMS: atom_id res chain seq x y z
N MET A 1 10.96 9.27 28.98
CA MET A 1 10.43 10.01 27.82
C MET A 1 9.44 9.09 27.12
N ASN A 2 8.15 9.37 27.25
CA ASN A 2 7.08 8.57 26.66
C ASN A 2 6.91 8.99 25.19
N TYR A 3 7.24 8.10 24.26
CA TYR A 3 6.81 8.21 22.86
C TYR A 3 5.32 7.83 22.78
N ALA A 4 4.45 8.75 23.18
CA ALA A 4 3.03 8.69 22.89
C ALA A 4 2.72 9.71 21.79
N ASN A 5 1.91 9.29 20.81
CA ASN A 5 1.39 10.00 19.63
C ASN A 5 2.23 9.94 18.33
N CYS A 6 2.08 8.82 17.62
CA CYS A 6 2.33 8.75 16.17
C CYS A 6 1.13 8.09 15.46
N ASP A 7 -0.09 8.57 15.71
CA ASP A 7 -1.32 8.05 15.09
C ASP A 7 -2.00 9.06 14.14
N ASN A 8 -1.27 10.07 13.64
CA ASN A 8 -1.85 11.06 12.73
C ASN A 8 -2.30 10.48 11.37
N ASN A 9 -1.83 9.28 10.98
CA ASN A 9 -2.14 8.71 9.67
C ASN A 9 -3.44 7.86 9.66
N THR A 10 -3.88 7.38 10.83
CA THR A 10 -5.12 6.58 10.95
C THR A 10 -6.37 7.45 10.73
N ASP A 11 -6.32 8.72 11.17
CA ASP A 11 -7.45 9.65 11.07
C ASP A 11 -7.72 10.13 9.63
N LEU A 12 -6.68 10.27 8.79
CA LEU A 12 -6.86 10.73 7.40
C LEU A 12 -7.49 9.66 6.51
N ILE A 13 -7.10 8.40 6.67
CA ILE A 13 -7.58 7.29 5.85
C ILE A 13 -9.05 7.00 6.15
N SER A 14 -9.42 7.03 7.43
CA SER A 14 -10.80 6.83 7.87
C SER A 14 -11.71 7.99 7.44
N GLY A 15 -11.20 9.24 7.46
CA GLY A 15 -11.91 10.45 7.07
C GLY A 15 -12.38 10.47 5.61
N VAL A 16 -11.51 10.10 4.65
CA VAL A 16 -11.90 10.06 3.22
C VAL A 16 -12.99 9.03 2.98
N ARG A 17 -12.84 7.83 3.56
CA ARG A 17 -13.85 6.75 3.42
C ARG A 17 -15.20 7.20 3.95
N GLN A 18 -15.25 7.78 5.15
CA GLN A 18 -16.49 8.31 5.76
C GLN A 18 -17.11 9.44 4.92
N ALA A 19 -16.31 10.37 4.40
CA ALA A 19 -16.81 11.46 3.57
C ALA A 19 -17.51 10.95 2.29
N THR A 20 -16.99 9.86 1.69
CA THR A 20 -17.59 9.26 0.48
C THR A 20 -18.84 8.41 0.73
N GLU A 21 -19.11 8.00 1.98
CA GLU A 21 -20.37 7.33 2.33
C GLU A 21 -21.56 8.28 2.27
N CYS A 22 -21.33 9.58 2.50
CA CYS A 22 -22.34 10.61 2.51
C CYS A 22 -22.66 11.19 1.11
N THR A 23 -21.86 10.89 0.08
CA THR A 23 -21.93 11.59 -1.22
C THR A 23 -22.75 10.89 -2.31
N GLY A 24 -23.40 9.75 -2.06
CA GLY A 24 -24.35 9.20 -3.04
C GLY A 24 -24.92 7.81 -2.75
N ALA A 25 -26.00 7.48 -3.46
CA ALA A 25 -26.58 6.15 -3.48
C ALA A 25 -25.57 5.15 -4.09
N LYS A 26 -25.12 4.16 -3.30
CA LYS A 26 -24.28 3.07 -3.82
C LYS A 26 -25.05 2.29 -4.90
N ASP A 27 -24.40 1.96 -6.02
CA ASP A 27 -24.97 1.06 -7.03
C ASP A 27 -25.42 -0.24 -6.31
N PRO A 28 -26.69 -0.66 -6.44
CA PRO A 28 -27.20 -1.86 -5.76
C PRO A 28 -26.47 -3.15 -6.16
N LYS A 29 -25.75 -3.15 -7.28
CA LYS A 29 -24.90 -4.27 -7.73
C LYS A 29 -23.47 -4.18 -7.19
N HIS A 30 -23.08 -3.10 -6.52
CA HIS A 30 -21.75 -2.95 -5.93
C HIS A 30 -21.57 -3.93 -4.76
N PRO A 31 -20.51 -4.76 -4.76
CA PRO A 31 -20.27 -5.67 -3.65
C PRO A 31 -20.09 -4.91 -2.34
N LYS A 32 -20.82 -5.32 -1.30
CA LYS A 32 -20.71 -4.72 0.04
C LYS A 32 -19.45 -5.14 0.78
N ASP A 33 -18.94 -6.34 0.46
CA ASP A 33 -17.71 -6.88 1.04
C ASP A 33 -16.53 -6.65 0.08
N PRO A 34 -15.49 -5.90 0.50
CA PRO A 34 -14.27 -5.72 -0.29
C PRO A 34 -13.62 -7.01 -0.77
N LYS A 35 -13.79 -8.14 -0.07
CA LYS A 35 -13.26 -9.45 -0.50
C LYS A 35 -13.84 -9.89 -1.86
N GLN A 36 -15.06 -9.45 -2.19
CA GLN A 36 -15.76 -9.81 -3.42
C GLN A 36 -15.37 -8.93 -4.62
N LEU A 37 -14.67 -7.82 -4.40
CA LEU A 37 -14.21 -6.94 -5.47
C LEU A 37 -13.16 -7.66 -6.34
N GLY A 38 -13.16 -7.33 -7.63
CA GLY A 38 -12.15 -7.82 -8.57
C GLY A 38 -10.74 -7.36 -8.14
N PRO A 39 -9.70 -8.19 -8.30
CA PRO A 39 -8.36 -7.87 -7.84
C PRO A 39 -7.79 -6.58 -8.45
N LEU A 40 -8.11 -6.28 -9.71
CA LEU A 40 -7.69 -5.03 -10.37
C LEU A 40 -8.43 -3.80 -9.85
N VAL A 41 -9.67 -3.96 -9.37
CA VAL A 41 -10.43 -2.88 -8.72
C VAL A 41 -9.82 -2.56 -7.35
N LEU A 42 -9.42 -3.59 -6.61
CA LEU A 42 -8.68 -3.41 -5.37
C LEU A 42 -7.33 -2.73 -5.62
N ALA A 43 -6.59 -3.17 -6.64
CA ALA A 43 -5.31 -2.57 -7.00
C ALA A 43 -5.46 -1.09 -7.42
N TYR A 44 -6.52 -0.75 -8.15
CA TYR A 44 -6.77 0.64 -8.59
C TYR A 44 -6.78 1.65 -7.42
N ILE A 45 -7.56 1.37 -6.37
CA ILE A 45 -7.58 2.26 -5.20
C ILE A 45 -6.32 2.08 -4.34
N GLY A 46 -5.81 0.86 -4.25
CA GLY A 46 -4.63 0.55 -3.45
C GLY A 46 -3.36 1.23 -3.93
N ASP A 47 -3.17 1.39 -5.24
CA ASP A 47 -2.07 2.16 -5.83
C ASP A 47 -2.10 3.63 -5.36
N THR A 48 -3.28 4.25 -5.37
CA THR A 48 -3.46 5.62 -4.87
C THR A 48 -3.14 5.74 -3.39
N ILE A 49 -3.59 4.78 -2.57
CA ILE A 49 -3.31 4.77 -1.13
C ILE A 49 -1.81 4.56 -0.89
N TYR A 50 -1.15 3.62 -1.58
CA TYR A 50 0.28 3.38 -1.47
C TYR A 50 1.10 4.62 -1.87
N ASP A 51 0.77 5.28 -2.98
CA ASP A 51 1.39 6.52 -3.44
C ASP A 51 1.24 7.65 -2.41
N LEU A 52 0.06 7.76 -1.78
CA LEU A 52 -0.17 8.73 -0.71
C LEU A 52 0.76 8.49 0.50
N PHE A 53 0.87 7.24 0.98
CA PHE A 53 1.81 6.91 2.06
C PHE A 53 3.25 7.31 1.72
N VAL A 54 3.71 6.96 0.51
CA VAL A 54 5.07 7.29 0.04
C VAL A 54 5.29 8.80 0.00
N ARG A 55 4.33 9.56 -0.55
CA ARG A 55 4.45 11.01 -0.69
C ARG A 55 4.41 11.73 0.65
N THR A 56 3.51 11.32 1.54
CA THR A 56 3.43 11.88 2.90
C THR A 56 4.75 11.69 3.62
N GLU A 57 5.31 10.48 3.60
CA GLU A 57 6.61 10.22 4.23
C GLU A 57 7.74 11.05 3.61
N LEU A 58 7.79 11.18 2.27
CA LEU A 58 8.82 12.01 1.61
C LEU A 58 8.72 13.49 1.95
N VAL A 59 7.50 14.03 2.07
CA VAL A 59 7.26 15.42 2.48
C VAL A 59 7.67 15.62 3.94
N ASP A 60 7.38 14.65 4.80
CA ASP A 60 7.68 14.75 6.24
C ASP A 60 9.17 14.52 6.55
N SER A 61 9.88 13.75 5.73
CA SER A 61 11.27 13.33 5.98
C SER A 61 12.33 14.08 5.17
N THR A 62 11.96 14.94 4.22
CA THR A 62 12.92 15.61 3.33
C THR A 62 12.61 17.09 3.13
N THR A 63 13.60 17.85 2.64
CA THR A 63 13.46 19.27 2.25
C THR A 63 13.50 19.45 0.72
N LEU A 64 13.14 18.40 -0.03
CA LEU A 64 13.19 18.40 -1.49
C LEU A 64 12.20 19.38 -2.11
N THR A 65 12.55 19.92 -3.28
CA THR A 65 11.61 20.69 -4.10
C THR A 65 10.50 19.79 -4.66
N ALA A 66 9.40 20.36 -5.16
CA ALA A 66 8.32 19.60 -5.78
C ALA A 66 8.80 18.65 -6.90
N HIS A 67 9.78 19.08 -7.71
CA HIS A 67 10.41 18.24 -8.72
C HIS A 67 11.22 17.08 -8.11
N GLY A 68 11.98 17.36 -7.05
CA GLY A 68 12.72 16.34 -6.30
C GLY A 68 11.79 15.30 -5.67
N LEU A 69 10.69 15.74 -5.07
CA LEU A 69 9.65 14.86 -4.49
C LEU A 69 9.03 13.97 -5.56
N HIS A 70 8.70 14.49 -6.74
CA HIS A 70 8.17 13.69 -7.84
C HIS A 70 9.13 12.57 -8.26
N ILE A 71 10.42 12.89 -8.43
CA ILE A 71 11.44 11.90 -8.79
C ILE A 71 11.61 10.86 -7.67
N ALA A 72 11.66 11.29 -6.41
CA ALA A 72 11.80 10.39 -5.27
C ALA A 72 10.59 9.46 -5.12
N ALA A 73 9.38 9.98 -5.27
CA ALA A 73 8.15 9.19 -5.25
C ALA A 73 8.16 8.15 -6.38
N ALA A 74 8.43 8.55 -7.62
CA ALA A 74 8.48 7.64 -8.77
C ALA A 74 9.43 6.45 -8.57
N LYS A 75 10.57 6.65 -7.89
CA LYS A 75 11.51 5.57 -7.55
C LYS A 75 10.91 4.58 -6.54
N ARG A 76 10.11 5.06 -5.58
CA ARG A 76 9.52 4.25 -4.49
C ARG A 76 8.20 3.59 -4.87
N VAL A 77 7.44 4.16 -5.81
CA VAL A 77 6.16 3.60 -6.27
C VAL A 77 6.29 2.71 -7.51
N CYS A 78 7.47 2.62 -8.13
CA CYS A 78 7.67 1.72 -9.26
C CYS A 78 7.54 0.24 -8.86
N ALA A 79 7.17 -0.62 -9.81
CA ALA A 79 6.89 -2.03 -9.56
C ALA A 79 8.03 -2.78 -8.83
N LYS A 80 9.29 -2.50 -9.21
CA LYS A 80 10.47 -3.09 -8.56
C LYS A 80 10.56 -2.72 -7.08
N ALA A 81 10.30 -1.45 -6.75
CA ALA A 81 10.33 -0.96 -5.38
C ALA A 81 9.17 -1.51 -4.57
N GLN A 82 7.95 -1.53 -5.12
CA GLN A 82 6.80 -2.16 -4.47
C GLN A 82 7.03 -3.66 -4.21
N ALA A 83 7.64 -4.37 -5.16
CA ALA A 83 7.98 -5.78 -4.97
C ALA A 83 9.00 -5.99 -3.84
N ALA A 84 9.99 -5.09 -3.71
CA ALA A 84 10.93 -5.11 -2.59
C ALA A 84 10.26 -4.74 -1.25
N ALA A 85 9.33 -3.79 -1.25
CA ALA A 85 8.56 -3.40 -0.07
C ALA A 85 7.66 -4.56 0.40
N PHE A 86 6.96 -5.22 -0.53
CA PHE A 86 6.12 -6.38 -0.23
C PHE A 86 6.87 -7.51 0.47
N ARG A 87 8.09 -7.84 0.00
CA ARG A 87 8.92 -8.91 0.61
C ARG A 87 9.19 -8.70 2.10
N ARG A 88 9.17 -7.46 2.59
CA ARG A 88 9.38 -7.12 4.02
C ARG A 88 8.16 -7.47 4.87
N ILE A 89 6.97 -7.33 4.30
CA ILE A 89 5.71 -7.56 5.01
C ILE A 89 5.10 -8.93 4.75
N GLU A 90 5.54 -9.63 3.70
CA GLU A 90 5.04 -10.96 3.32
C GLU A 90 4.98 -11.95 4.50
N PRO A 91 6.01 -12.06 5.37
CA PRO A 91 5.96 -12.99 6.51
C PRO A 91 4.95 -12.59 7.60
N LEU A 92 4.47 -11.36 7.57
CA LEU A 92 3.58 -10.80 8.59
C LEU A 92 2.11 -10.94 8.20
N LEU A 93 1.82 -11.36 6.96
CA LEU A 93 0.46 -11.45 6.46
C LEU A 93 -0.29 -12.61 7.09
N THR A 94 -1.56 -12.37 7.39
CA THR A 94 -2.53 -13.43 7.67
C THR A 94 -2.85 -14.23 6.41
N ASP A 95 -3.50 -15.39 6.58
CA ASP A 95 -3.92 -16.22 5.44
C ASP A 95 -4.89 -15.49 4.49
N ASP A 96 -5.80 -14.69 5.07
CA ASP A 96 -6.76 -13.87 4.35
C ASP A 96 -6.06 -12.79 3.51
N GLU A 97 -5.12 -12.06 4.11
CA GLU A 97 -4.31 -11.03 3.44
C GLU A 97 -3.47 -11.64 2.32
N SER A 98 -2.84 -12.79 2.59
CA SER A 98 -2.07 -13.56 1.61
C SER A 98 -2.93 -14.02 0.44
N ALA A 99 -4.19 -14.42 0.69
CA ALA A 99 -5.11 -14.81 -0.37
C ALA A 99 -5.49 -13.63 -1.27
N VAL A 100 -5.72 -12.45 -0.72
CA VAL A 100 -5.98 -11.22 -1.48
C VAL A 100 -4.76 -10.86 -2.34
N PHE A 101 -3.57 -10.85 -1.76
CA PHE A 101 -2.33 -10.61 -2.49
C PHE A 101 -2.17 -11.56 -3.69
N ARG A 102 -2.35 -12.87 -3.47
CA ARG A 102 -2.23 -13.88 -4.54
C ARG A 102 -3.23 -13.65 -5.67
N ARG A 103 -4.46 -13.20 -5.36
CA ARG A 103 -5.45 -12.84 -6.38
C ARG A 103 -4.99 -11.64 -7.21
N GLY A 104 -4.48 -10.59 -6.58
CA GLY A 104 -3.88 -9.43 -7.25
C GLY A 104 -2.71 -9.84 -8.16
N ARG A 105 -1.75 -10.58 -7.61
CA ARG A 105 -0.57 -11.07 -8.34
C ARG A 105 -0.90 -11.92 -9.57
N ASN A 106 -2.04 -12.59 -9.55
CA ASN A 106 -2.48 -13.48 -10.63
C ASN A 106 -3.57 -12.84 -11.52
N ALA A 107 -3.88 -11.55 -11.38
CA ALA A 107 -4.98 -10.91 -12.11
C ALA A 107 -4.75 -10.84 -13.64
N HIS A 108 -3.49 -10.78 -14.08
CA HIS A 108 -3.10 -10.86 -15.49
C HIS A 108 -2.50 -12.24 -15.79
N MET A 109 -3.36 -13.25 -15.96
CA MET A 109 -2.93 -14.60 -16.37
C MET A 109 -3.08 -14.77 -17.88
N GLY A 110 -1.95 -15.05 -18.55
CA GLY A 110 -1.91 -15.40 -19.98
C GLY A 110 -0.66 -16.20 -20.38
N SER A 111 0.44 -16.08 -19.64
CA SER A 111 1.65 -16.89 -19.82
C SER A 111 2.48 -16.93 -18.53
N VAL A 112 3.35 -17.95 -18.38
CA VAL A 112 4.33 -18.02 -17.30
C VAL A 112 5.39 -16.93 -17.53
N PRO A 113 5.51 -15.91 -16.65
CA PRO A 113 6.51 -14.87 -16.84
C PRO A 113 7.92 -15.42 -16.70
N LYS A 114 8.77 -15.15 -17.68
CA LYS A 114 10.21 -15.47 -17.64
C LYS A 114 11.08 -14.25 -17.37
N ASN A 115 10.50 -13.06 -17.34
CA ASN A 115 11.21 -11.79 -17.16
C ASN A 115 10.98 -11.25 -15.74
N ALA A 116 12.07 -10.92 -15.04
CA ALA A 116 12.05 -10.35 -13.69
C ALA A 116 11.14 -9.11 -13.59
N ALA A 117 11.11 -8.25 -14.62
CA ALA A 117 10.24 -7.08 -14.65
C ALA A 117 8.75 -7.44 -14.61
N ILE A 118 8.35 -8.56 -15.23
CA ILE A 118 6.96 -9.03 -15.19
C ILE A 118 6.63 -9.62 -13.81
N ILE A 119 7.59 -10.29 -13.16
CA ILE A 119 7.41 -10.80 -11.80
C ILE A 119 7.21 -9.64 -10.83
N ASP A 120 8.07 -8.61 -10.90
CA ASP A 120 7.95 -7.42 -10.06
C ASP A 120 6.61 -6.70 -10.31
N TYR A 121 6.18 -6.56 -11.57
CA TYR A 121 4.87 -5.98 -11.90
C TYR A 121 3.72 -6.76 -11.25
N ARG A 122 3.75 -8.10 -11.34
CA ARG A 122 2.73 -8.93 -10.70
C ARG A 122 2.75 -8.80 -9.18
N ILE A 123 3.93 -8.76 -8.56
CA ILE A 123 4.02 -8.56 -7.11
C ILE A 123 3.47 -7.18 -6.72
N ALA A 124 3.79 -6.13 -7.49
CA ALA A 124 3.24 -4.78 -7.28
C ALA A 124 1.71 -4.77 -7.35
N THR A 125 1.11 -5.35 -8.39
CA THR A 125 -0.37 -5.48 -8.47
C THR A 125 -0.96 -6.27 -7.30
N GLY A 126 -0.23 -7.27 -6.79
CA GLY A 126 -0.60 -7.97 -5.56
C GLY A 126 -0.57 -7.09 -4.32
N MET A 127 0.48 -6.28 -4.17
CA MET A 127 0.65 -5.31 -3.07
C MET A 127 -0.47 -4.27 -3.09
N GLU A 128 -0.72 -3.67 -4.26
CA GLU A 128 -1.79 -2.71 -4.48
C GLU A 128 -3.16 -3.31 -4.12
N ALA A 129 -3.45 -4.55 -4.56
CA ALA A 129 -4.69 -5.21 -4.22
C ALA A 129 -4.85 -5.46 -2.71
N LEU A 130 -3.77 -5.81 -2.00
CA LEU A 130 -3.76 -5.96 -0.55
C LEU A 130 -4.04 -4.62 0.16
N VAL A 131 -3.36 -3.54 -0.26
CA VAL A 131 -3.55 -2.20 0.28
C VAL A 131 -5.00 -1.74 0.09
N GLY A 132 -5.54 -1.88 -1.12
CA GLY A 132 -6.92 -1.52 -1.42
C GLY A 132 -7.94 -2.33 -0.61
N TYR A 133 -7.69 -3.62 -0.40
CA TYR A 133 -8.53 -4.46 0.44
C TYR A 133 -8.56 -3.99 1.89
N LEU A 134 -7.41 -3.70 2.49
CA LEU A 134 -7.32 -3.24 3.88
C LEU A 134 -8.02 -1.89 4.05
N TYR A 135 -7.78 -0.96 3.12
CA TYR A 135 -8.43 0.35 3.09
C TYR A 135 -9.95 0.27 3.03
N LEU A 136 -10.49 -0.48 2.06
CA LEU A 136 -11.93 -0.61 1.88
C LEU A 136 -12.60 -1.44 2.99
N SER A 137 -11.83 -2.30 3.67
CA SER A 137 -12.30 -3.06 4.83
C SER A 137 -12.30 -2.26 6.14
N GLY A 138 -11.85 -1.00 6.12
CA GLY A 138 -11.72 -0.18 7.32
C GLY A 138 -10.68 -0.68 8.32
N LYS A 139 -9.68 -1.44 7.85
CA LYS A 139 -8.61 -1.99 8.68
C LYS A 139 -7.43 -1.02 8.75
N ASP A 140 -7.69 0.21 9.19
CA ASP A 140 -6.77 1.34 9.05
C ASP A 140 -5.50 1.18 9.89
N GLU A 141 -5.61 0.64 11.10
CA GLU A 141 -4.45 0.37 11.97
C GLU A 141 -3.55 -0.71 11.34
N ARG A 142 -4.16 -1.76 10.80
CA ARG A 142 -3.44 -2.85 10.13
C ARG A 142 -2.78 -2.38 8.85
N LEU A 143 -3.47 -1.56 8.05
CA LEU A 143 -2.90 -0.93 6.87
C LEU A 143 -1.68 -0.07 7.24
N SER A 144 -1.84 0.80 8.22
CA SER A 144 -0.76 1.70 8.69
C SER A 144 0.43 0.90 9.23
N GLN A 145 0.20 -0.18 9.97
CA GLN A 145 1.25 -1.06 10.46
C GLN A 145 2.06 -1.68 9.32
N LEU A 146 1.40 -2.27 8.33
CA LEU A 146 2.08 -2.90 7.20
C LEU A 146 2.82 -1.87 6.35
N MET A 147 2.20 -0.71 6.09
CA MET A 147 2.83 0.36 5.30
C MET A 147 4.08 0.92 5.97
N ARG A 148 4.07 1.11 7.30
CA ARG A 148 5.27 1.51 8.05
C ARG A 148 6.42 0.52 7.84
N ILE A 149 6.15 -0.78 7.96
CA ILE A 149 7.19 -1.81 7.79
C ILE A 149 7.64 -1.93 6.33
N ALA A 150 6.71 -1.82 5.38
CA ALA A 150 7.00 -1.89 3.95
C ALA A 150 7.89 -0.74 3.48
N LEU A 151 7.65 0.47 3.99
CA LEU A 151 8.29 1.70 3.52
C LEU A 151 9.59 2.06 4.25
N HIS A 152 9.78 1.63 5.49
CA HIS A 152 11.05 1.83 6.20
C HIS A 152 12.11 0.81 5.74
N ASP A 153 13.22 1.31 5.22
CA ASP A 153 14.44 0.53 5.01
C ASP A 153 15.12 0.25 6.36
N THR A 154 15.30 -1.03 6.68
CA THR A 154 16.10 -1.50 7.82
C THR A 154 17.57 -1.02 7.76
N ALA A 155 17.99 -0.37 6.68
CA ALA A 155 19.30 0.26 6.56
C ALA A 155 19.46 1.50 7.46
N GLU A 156 18.39 2.24 7.76
CA GLU A 156 18.47 3.43 8.64
C GLU A 156 18.55 3.05 10.13
N ILE A 157 18.13 1.84 10.51
CA ILE A 157 18.25 1.35 11.90
C ILE A 157 19.71 1.11 12.28
N ALA A 158 20.56 0.74 11.32
CA ALA A 158 21.99 0.54 11.57
C ALA A 158 22.74 1.87 11.74
N GLU A 159 22.37 2.91 10.98
CA GLU A 159 23.07 4.20 11.00
C GLU A 159 22.64 5.12 12.17
N GLN A 160 21.48 4.87 12.76
CA GLN A 160 20.98 5.56 13.95
C GLN A 160 21.31 4.84 15.28
N ALA A 161 21.78 3.59 15.23
CA ALA A 161 22.24 2.85 16.41
C ALA A 161 23.74 3.08 16.72
N GLU A 162 24.49 3.71 15.79
CA GLU A 162 25.93 4.03 15.93
C GLU A 162 26.21 5.54 16.07
N LYS A 163 25.18 6.39 16.23
CA LYS A 163 25.29 7.80 16.60
C LYS A 163 24.65 8.07 17.94
#